data_AF-A0A7L0SC66-F1
#
_entry.id   AF-A0A7L0SC66-F1
#
_cell.length_a   1.000
_cell.length_b   1.000
_cell.length_c   1.000
_cell.angle_alpha   90.00
_cell.angle_beta   90.00
_cell.angle_gamma   90.00
#
_symmetry.space_group_name_H-M   'P 1'
#
loop_
_entity.id
_entity.type
_entity.pdbx_description
1 polymer ?
#
loop_
_entity_poly.entity_id
_entity_poly.type
_entity_poly.pdbx_seq_one_letter_code
_entity_poly.pdbx_strand_id
1 'polypeptide(L)'
;QDNRRSWCRSSLKGTKQRKSLPPFHQDVTELSKSISLDLPELDRLSVLLLSSFQFSAQKLEHILKQTEGFSPEAFKANARLLSEDLERYLQKLKRDGTLKNCIEDPNGVLLDTALEESVAQVKEYSARFTAECQAWDRLLLRHQESADEMARRLEESRQTRGQAEPLSDLQTSQAHVLSTKPNYQQILDEQGQVLRFLELVLDELQQAMKLLQSFSEDSRQYLRRLSEQLAARSFQPLENSPVRKLLGALPRKMTPPEG
;
A
#
# COMPACT_ATOMS: atom_id res chain seq x y z
N GLN A 1 -4.68 51.05 14.15
CA GLN A 1 -4.53 49.63 14.53
C GLN A 1 -5.94 49.07 14.71
N ASP A 2 -6.40 48.01 14.06
CA ASP A 2 -5.78 47.17 13.05
C ASP A 2 -6.86 46.59 12.12
N ASN A 3 -6.38 46.32 10.93
CA ASN A 3 -7.01 45.81 9.74
C ASN A 3 -7.44 44.34 9.92
N ARG A 4 -8.67 43.98 9.51
CA ARG A 4 -9.02 42.65 9.00
C ARG A 4 -10.40 42.68 8.34
N ARG A 5 -10.43 43.01 7.05
CA ARG A 5 -11.55 42.60 6.17
C ARG A 5 -11.03 41.56 5.18
N SER A 6 -11.62 40.39 5.31
CA SER A 6 -11.37 39.16 4.57
C SER A 6 -11.48 39.36 3.05
N TRP A 7 -10.45 38.92 2.34
CA TRP A 7 -10.50 38.73 0.89
C TRP A 7 -11.32 37.47 0.57
N CYS A 8 -12.64 37.62 0.53
CA CYS A 8 -13.52 36.60 -0.05
C CYS A 8 -13.46 36.71 -1.58
N ARG A 9 -12.88 35.69 -2.22
CA ARG A 9 -13.03 35.41 -3.65
C ARG A 9 -14.51 35.18 -3.97
N SER A 10 -15.21 36.18 -4.47
CA SER A 10 -16.48 35.97 -5.16
C SER A 10 -16.20 35.41 -6.55
N SER A 11 -16.42 34.11 -6.67
CA SER A 11 -16.51 33.34 -7.91
C SER A 11 -17.51 34.01 -8.87
N LEU A 12 -17.00 34.63 -9.93
CA LEU A 12 -17.78 35.11 -11.08
C LEU A 12 -18.12 33.91 -11.99
N LYS A 13 -19.08 33.09 -11.56
CA LYS A 13 -19.88 32.22 -12.44
C LYS A 13 -21.12 33.03 -12.83
N GLY A 14 -21.00 33.79 -13.92
CA GLY A 14 -22.07 34.65 -14.42
C GLY A 14 -21.61 35.33 -15.70
N THR A 15 -21.92 34.70 -16.84
CA THR A 15 -22.06 35.34 -18.15
C THR A 15 -21.08 36.48 -18.46
N LYS A 16 -19.78 36.15 -18.52
CA LYS A 16 -18.83 36.97 -19.29
C LYS A 16 -19.16 36.80 -20.76
N GLN A 17 -20.14 37.56 -21.26
CA GLN A 17 -20.02 38.04 -22.63
C GLN A 17 -18.65 38.68 -22.71
N ARG A 18 -17.84 38.19 -23.64
CA ARG A 18 -16.55 38.77 -23.99
C ARG A 18 -16.80 40.27 -24.09
N LYS A 19 -16.07 41.09 -23.32
CA LYS A 19 -16.08 42.54 -23.52
C LYS A 19 -15.62 42.73 -24.96
N SER A 20 -16.57 42.83 -25.88
CA SER A 20 -16.28 43.15 -27.26
C SER A 20 -15.55 44.48 -27.22
N LEU A 21 -14.52 44.60 -28.04
CA LEU A 21 -13.89 45.89 -28.27
C LEU A 21 -15.00 46.91 -28.59
N PRO A 22 -14.85 48.18 -28.18
CA PRO A 22 -15.76 49.23 -28.58
C PRO A 22 -16.03 49.14 -30.09
N PRO A 23 -17.27 49.41 -30.56
CA PRO A 23 -17.57 49.38 -32.00
C PRO A 23 -16.49 50.16 -32.75
N PHE A 24 -15.87 49.51 -33.74
CA PHE A 24 -14.92 50.19 -34.61
C PHE A 24 -15.60 51.46 -35.14
N HIS A 25 -14.93 52.60 -35.02
CA HIS A 25 -15.43 53.85 -35.57
C HIS A 25 -15.77 53.61 -37.05
N GLN A 26 -17.03 53.79 -37.41
CA GLN A 26 -17.58 53.49 -38.73
C GLN A 26 -16.78 54.23 -39.82
N ASP A 27 -16.39 55.47 -39.53
CA ASP A 27 -15.54 56.34 -40.34
C ASP A 27 -14.19 55.68 -40.74
N VAL A 28 -13.60 54.84 -39.88
CA VAL A 28 -12.30 54.19 -40.13
C VAL A 28 -12.47 52.96 -41.03
N THR A 29 -13.63 52.29 -40.95
CA THR A 29 -13.94 51.15 -41.84
C THR A 29 -14.43 51.61 -43.21
N GLU A 30 -14.84 52.86 -43.36
CA GLU A 30 -15.16 53.46 -44.66
C GLU A 30 -13.91 53.71 -45.50
N LEU A 31 -12.77 54.04 -44.88
CA LEU A 31 -11.49 54.26 -45.58
C LEU A 31 -11.03 53.03 -46.37
N SER A 32 -11.15 51.83 -45.81
CA SER A 32 -10.76 50.59 -46.50
C SER A 32 -11.76 50.20 -47.59
N LYS A 33 -13.03 50.58 -47.44
CA LYS A 33 -14.09 50.33 -48.43
C LYS A 33 -14.06 51.32 -49.59
N SER A 34 -13.57 52.55 -49.38
CA SER A 34 -13.45 53.57 -50.44
C SER A 34 -12.31 53.33 -51.41
N ILE A 35 -11.43 52.37 -51.12
CA ILE A 35 -10.29 52.02 -51.98
C ILE A 35 -10.75 50.99 -53.01
N SER A 36 -10.44 51.23 -54.28
CA SER A 36 -10.80 50.29 -55.35
C SER A 36 -10.18 48.91 -55.14
N LEU A 37 -10.99 47.88 -55.36
CA LEU A 37 -10.56 46.48 -55.35
C LEU A 37 -9.82 46.08 -56.63
N ASP A 38 -9.87 46.91 -57.68
CA ASP A 38 -9.23 46.65 -58.96
C ASP A 38 -7.70 46.88 -58.93
N LEU A 39 -7.20 47.47 -57.84
CA LEU A 39 -5.77 47.75 -57.64
C LEU A 39 -5.05 46.53 -57.01
N PRO A 40 -3.75 46.31 -57.34
CA PRO A 40 -2.93 45.32 -56.65
C PRO A 40 -2.91 45.52 -55.12
N GLU A 41 -2.84 44.45 -54.32
CA GLU A 41 -2.88 44.54 -52.85
C GLU A 41 -1.79 45.46 -52.27
N LEU A 42 -0.61 45.48 -52.88
CA LEU A 42 0.49 46.40 -52.54
C LEU A 42 0.11 47.87 -52.75
N ASP A 43 -0.57 48.16 -53.85
CA ASP A 43 -1.03 49.50 -54.15
C ASP A 43 -2.21 49.88 -53.26
N ARG A 44 -3.11 48.94 -52.95
CA ARG A 44 -4.20 49.13 -51.99
C ARG A 44 -3.69 49.45 -50.59
N LEU A 45 -2.66 48.75 -50.11
CA LEU A 45 -2.01 49.03 -48.83
C LEU A 45 -1.40 50.44 -48.81
N SER A 46 -0.73 50.84 -49.90
CA SER A 46 -0.13 52.18 -49.99
C SER A 46 -1.16 53.31 -50.00
N VAL A 47 -2.26 53.13 -50.73
CA VAL A 47 -3.37 54.09 -50.78
C VAL A 47 -4.05 54.14 -49.42
N LEU A 48 -4.23 52.99 -48.74
CA LEU A 48 -4.80 52.93 -47.40
C LEU A 48 -3.98 53.72 -46.38
N LEU A 49 -2.65 53.59 -46.40
CA LEU A 49 -1.76 54.34 -45.51
C LEU A 49 -1.85 55.85 -45.76
N LEU A 50 -1.89 56.27 -47.03
CA LEU A 50 -2.02 57.68 -47.42
C LEU A 50 -3.38 58.25 -47.01
N SER A 51 -4.47 57.53 -47.28
CA SER A 51 -5.83 57.93 -46.90
C SER A 51 -6.02 57.95 -45.38
N SER A 52 -5.38 57.03 -44.65
CA SER A 52 -5.38 57.03 -43.17
C SER A 52 -4.66 58.25 -42.59
N PHE A 53 -3.52 58.64 -43.19
CA PHE A 53 -2.83 59.86 -42.82
C PHE A 53 -3.70 61.10 -43.07
N GLN A 54 -4.30 61.23 -44.25
CA GLN A 54 -5.18 62.36 -44.57
C GLN A 54 -6.41 62.43 -43.65
N PHE A 55 -7.03 61.29 -43.37
CA PHE A 55 -8.17 61.21 -42.45
C PHE A 55 -7.78 61.62 -41.02
N SER A 56 -6.65 61.14 -40.52
CA SER A 56 -6.16 61.53 -39.18
C SER A 56 -5.79 63.02 -39.11
N ALA A 57 -5.19 63.57 -40.17
CA ALA A 57 -4.90 65.01 -40.27
C ALA A 57 -6.19 65.85 -40.24
N GLN A 58 -7.25 65.45 -40.94
CA GLN A 58 -8.55 66.12 -40.91
C GLN A 58 -9.23 66.04 -39.54
N LYS A 59 -9.17 64.86 -38.89
CA LYS A 59 -9.70 64.66 -37.54
C LYS A 59 -8.95 65.52 -36.51
N LEU A 60 -7.63 65.61 -36.65
CA LEU A 60 -6.79 66.47 -35.81
C LEU A 60 -7.07 67.96 -36.07
N GLU A 61 -7.28 68.36 -37.32
CA GLU A 61 -7.68 69.73 -37.68
C GLU A 61 -8.97 70.15 -36.96
N HIS A 62 -9.97 69.27 -36.91
CA HIS A 62 -11.23 69.54 -36.22
C HIS A 62 -11.06 69.74 -34.70
N ILE A 63 -10.18 68.96 -34.08
CA ILE A 63 -9.89 69.08 -32.64
C ILE A 63 -9.12 70.37 -32.35
N LEU A 64 -8.11 70.68 -33.15
CA LEU A 64 -7.23 71.85 -32.94
C LEU A 64 -7.89 73.19 -33.26
N LYS A 65 -8.97 73.21 -34.05
CA LYS A 65 -9.80 74.40 -34.26
C LYS A 65 -10.37 75.00 -32.98
N GLN A 66 -10.45 74.22 -31.90
CA GLN A 66 -10.97 74.65 -30.61
C GLN A 66 -9.89 75.27 -29.71
N THR A 67 -8.63 75.26 -30.13
CA THR A 67 -7.48 75.71 -29.34
C THR A 67 -7.08 77.14 -29.70
N GLU A 68 -6.83 77.99 -28.71
CA GLU A 68 -6.36 79.36 -28.91
C GLU A 68 -4.96 79.36 -29.55
N GLY A 69 -4.79 80.15 -30.64
CA GLY A 69 -3.52 80.28 -31.37
C GLY A 69 -3.33 79.34 -32.56
N PHE A 70 -4.32 78.53 -32.94
CA PHE A 70 -4.23 77.64 -34.09
C PHE A 70 -4.46 78.38 -35.42
N SER A 71 -3.49 78.28 -36.35
CA SER A 71 -3.62 78.76 -37.73
C SER A 71 -3.99 77.60 -38.68
N PRO A 72 -5.25 77.52 -39.15
CA PRO A 72 -5.71 76.40 -39.98
C PRO A 72 -5.02 76.34 -41.34
N GLU A 73 -4.61 77.49 -41.88
CA GLU A 73 -3.92 77.58 -43.16
C GLU A 73 -2.50 77.00 -43.10
N ALA A 74 -1.74 77.30 -42.04
CA ALA A 74 -0.41 76.74 -41.84
C ALA A 74 -0.48 75.23 -41.56
N PHE A 75 -1.48 74.78 -40.80
CA PHE A 75 -1.70 73.35 -40.58
C PHE A 75 -2.02 72.61 -41.88
N LYS A 76 -2.92 73.14 -42.73
CA LYS A 76 -3.23 72.54 -44.03
C LYS A 76 -2.02 72.53 -44.97
N ALA A 77 -1.21 73.58 -44.97
CA ALA A 77 0.04 73.61 -45.73
C ALA A 77 1.01 72.51 -45.26
N ASN A 78 1.21 72.37 -43.95
CA ASN A 78 2.07 71.33 -43.37
C ASN A 78 1.53 69.92 -43.61
N ALA A 79 0.22 69.70 -43.49
CA ALA A 79 -0.41 68.42 -43.75
C ALA A 79 -0.26 67.99 -45.22
N ARG A 80 -0.35 68.94 -46.17
CA ARG A 80 -0.09 68.70 -47.59
C ARG A 80 1.38 68.33 -47.84
N LEU A 81 2.32 69.11 -47.31
CA LEU A 81 3.76 68.81 -47.43
C LEU A 81 4.09 67.41 -46.89
N LEU A 82 3.60 67.07 -45.68
CA LEU A 82 3.82 65.75 -45.10
C LEU A 82 3.12 64.62 -45.88
N SER A 83 1.98 64.89 -46.52
CA SER A 83 1.32 63.90 -47.38
C SER A 83 2.12 63.60 -48.65
N GLU A 84 2.74 64.62 -49.25
CA GLU A 84 3.63 64.48 -50.42
C GLU A 84 4.95 63.76 -50.05
N ASP A 85 5.49 64.04 -48.86
CA ASP A 85 6.63 63.30 -48.31
C ASP A 85 6.29 61.83 -48.07
N LEU A 86 5.14 61.56 -47.44
CA LEU A 86 4.66 60.21 -47.17
C LEU A 86 4.45 59.43 -48.48
N GLU A 87 3.91 60.07 -49.52
CA GLU A 87 3.78 59.44 -50.84
C GLU A 87 5.15 59.05 -51.41
N ARG A 88 6.15 59.94 -51.34
CA ARG A 88 7.53 59.64 -51.76
C ARG A 88 8.14 58.49 -50.95
N TYR A 89 7.93 58.46 -49.64
CA TYR A 89 8.40 57.35 -48.80
C TYR A 89 7.70 56.03 -49.12
N LEU A 90 6.39 56.04 -49.34
CA LEU A 90 5.64 54.85 -49.73
C LEU A 90 6.14 54.28 -51.07
N GLN A 91 6.46 55.15 -52.04
CA GLN A 91 7.07 54.70 -53.30
C GLN A 91 8.46 54.08 -53.10
N LYS A 92 9.26 54.61 -52.16
CA LYS A 92 10.54 54.00 -51.77
C LYS A 92 10.33 52.63 -51.12
N LEU A 93 9.37 52.53 -50.19
CA LEU A 93 8.99 51.31 -49.49
C LEU A 93 8.39 50.22 -50.40
N LYS A 94 7.79 50.63 -51.53
CA LYS A 94 7.37 49.69 -52.58
C LYS A 94 8.58 49.11 -53.32
N ARG A 95 9.59 49.94 -53.60
CA ARG A 95 10.80 49.53 -54.33
C ARG A 95 11.76 48.70 -53.49
N ASP A 96 11.85 48.97 -52.19
CA ASP A 96 12.73 48.23 -51.26
C ASP A 96 12.14 46.89 -50.79
N GLY A 97 10.88 46.60 -51.15
CA GLY A 97 10.19 45.35 -50.82
C GLY A 97 9.62 45.30 -49.40
N THR A 98 9.80 46.33 -48.58
CA THR A 98 9.30 46.35 -47.19
C THR A 98 7.78 46.25 -47.13
N LEU A 99 7.06 46.99 -47.98
CA LEU A 99 5.59 46.90 -48.05
C LEU A 99 5.11 45.55 -48.58
N LYS A 100 5.91 44.92 -49.46
CA LYS A 100 5.62 43.60 -50.02
C LYS A 100 5.69 42.53 -48.93
N ASN A 101 6.68 42.61 -48.05
CA ASN A 101 6.84 41.73 -46.88
C ASN A 101 5.70 41.86 -45.84
N CYS A 102 4.89 42.92 -45.89
CA CYS A 102 3.72 43.07 -45.01
C CYS A 102 2.49 42.32 -45.53
N ILE A 103 2.45 42.03 -46.83
CA ILE A 103 1.32 41.38 -47.51
C ILE A 103 1.64 39.91 -47.76
N GLU A 104 2.89 39.65 -48.12
CA GLU A 104 3.41 38.29 -48.14
C GLU A 104 3.45 37.79 -46.70
N ASP A 105 2.68 36.73 -46.45
CA ASP A 105 2.73 36.03 -45.18
C ASP A 105 4.19 35.59 -44.97
N PRO A 106 4.86 35.95 -43.85
CA PRO A 106 6.20 35.43 -43.56
C PRO A 106 6.25 33.89 -43.48
N ASN A 107 5.10 33.24 -43.57
CA ASN A 107 4.90 31.79 -43.57
C ASN A 107 5.04 31.11 -44.96
N GLY A 108 5.59 31.80 -45.96
CA GLY A 108 5.56 31.29 -47.34
C GLY A 108 6.55 30.18 -47.71
N VAL A 109 7.82 30.22 -47.29
CA VAL A 109 8.83 29.30 -47.88
C VAL A 109 9.97 28.85 -46.93
N LEU A 110 10.28 29.54 -45.82
CA LEU A 110 11.53 29.28 -45.07
C LEU A 110 11.44 29.49 -43.54
N LEU A 111 10.26 29.38 -42.91
CA LEU A 111 10.27 28.93 -41.51
C LEU A 111 10.58 27.44 -41.55
N ASP A 112 11.88 27.18 -41.66
CA ASP A 112 12.59 25.92 -41.85
C ASP A 112 11.72 24.71 -41.52
N THR A 113 11.34 23.91 -42.52
CA THR A 113 10.56 22.67 -42.36
C THR A 113 11.15 21.80 -41.25
N ALA A 114 12.48 21.86 -41.06
CA ALA A 114 13.19 21.21 -39.96
C ALA A 114 12.79 21.72 -38.56
N LEU A 115 12.50 23.02 -38.40
CA LEU A 115 12.01 23.59 -37.15
C LEU A 115 10.59 23.08 -36.84
N GLU A 116 9.68 23.07 -37.82
CA GLU A 116 8.33 22.53 -37.62
C GLU A 116 8.34 21.03 -37.30
N GLU A 117 9.16 20.26 -38.02
CA GLU A 117 9.38 18.84 -37.74
C GLU A 117 9.95 18.62 -36.33
N SER A 118 10.95 19.41 -35.91
CA SER A 118 11.51 19.32 -34.56
C SER A 118 10.47 19.65 -33.49
N VAL A 119 9.63 20.66 -33.72
CA VAL A 119 8.55 21.05 -32.81
C VAL A 119 7.50 19.95 -32.74
N ALA A 120 7.15 19.31 -33.86
CA ALA A 120 6.24 18.18 -33.89
C ALA A 120 6.82 16.98 -33.11
N GLN A 121 8.11 16.69 -33.28
CA GLN A 121 8.79 15.60 -32.60
C GLN A 121 8.89 15.83 -31.08
N VAL A 122 9.20 17.06 -30.64
CA VAL A 122 9.18 17.43 -29.22
C VAL A 122 7.78 17.31 -28.62
N LYS A 123 6.73 17.69 -29.37
CA LYS A 123 5.34 17.50 -28.92
C LYS A 123 5.00 16.02 -28.77
N GLU A 124 5.44 15.17 -29.68
CA GLU A 124 5.22 13.72 -29.60
C GLU A 124 5.97 13.12 -28.40
N TYR A 125 7.24 13.46 -28.21
CA TYR A 125 8.00 12.99 -27.05
C TYR A 125 7.40 13.50 -25.74
N SER A 126 6.97 14.76 -25.68
CA SER A 126 6.28 15.31 -24.51
C SER A 126 5.00 14.53 -24.19
N ALA A 127 4.19 14.20 -25.21
CA ALA A 127 3.00 13.37 -25.03
C ALA A 127 3.33 11.95 -24.55
N ARG A 128 4.36 11.31 -25.13
CA ARG A 128 4.84 9.98 -24.71
C ARG A 128 5.33 9.99 -23.26
N PHE A 129 6.18 10.95 -22.90
CA PHE A 129 6.67 11.11 -21.52
C PHE A 129 5.52 11.36 -20.54
N THR A 130 4.55 12.20 -20.91
CA THR A 130 3.39 12.46 -20.04
C THR A 130 2.57 11.19 -19.81
N ALA A 131 2.35 10.37 -20.85
CA ALA A 131 1.65 9.10 -20.72
C ALA A 131 2.45 8.08 -19.89
N GLU A 132 3.77 8.05 -20.03
CA GLU A 132 4.65 7.20 -19.26
C GLU A 132 4.68 7.61 -17.78
N CYS A 133 4.80 8.90 -17.47
CA CYS A 133 4.68 9.41 -16.10
C CYS A 133 3.35 8.98 -15.46
N GLN A 134 2.23 9.12 -16.18
CA GLN A 134 0.93 8.67 -15.69
C GLN A 134 0.83 7.14 -15.51
N ALA A 135 1.57 6.36 -16.29
CA ALA A 135 1.65 4.91 -16.11
C ALA A 135 2.45 4.55 -14.85
N TRP A 136 3.58 5.23 -14.63
CA TRP A 136 4.39 5.08 -13.41
C TRP A 136 3.65 5.49 -12.16
N ASP A 137 2.92 6.61 -12.18
CA ASP A 137 2.11 7.06 -11.05
C ASP A 137 1.04 6.03 -10.68
N ARG A 138 0.36 5.46 -11.68
CA ARG A 138 -0.64 4.39 -11.47
C ARG A 138 -0.01 3.12 -10.92
N LEU A 139 1.16 2.74 -11.43
CA LEU A 139 1.88 1.55 -10.96
C LEU A 139 2.32 1.73 -9.50
N LEU A 140 2.84 2.91 -9.15
CA LEU A 140 3.26 3.25 -7.80
C LEU A 140 2.08 3.20 -6.83
N LEU A 141 0.94 3.82 -7.20
CA LEU A 141 -0.28 3.77 -6.40
C LEU A 141 -0.73 2.33 -6.15
N ARG A 142 -0.74 1.49 -7.20
CA ARG A 142 -1.13 0.07 -7.09
C ARG A 142 -0.22 -0.73 -6.15
N HIS A 143 1.10 -0.50 -6.22
CA HIS A 143 2.03 -1.16 -5.31
C HIS A 143 1.86 -0.69 -3.87
N GLN A 144 1.58 0.59 -3.66
CA GLN A 144 1.31 1.14 -2.33
C GLN A 144 0.02 0.56 -1.75
N GLU A 145 -1.08 0.55 -2.51
CA GLU A 145 -2.35 -0.07 -2.11
C GLU A 145 -2.16 -1.55 -1.79
N SER A 146 -1.44 -2.29 -2.64
CA SER A 146 -1.15 -3.71 -2.40
C SER A 146 -0.30 -3.93 -1.13
N ALA A 147 0.68 -3.07 -0.87
CA ALA A 147 1.48 -3.12 0.34
C ALA A 147 0.65 -2.83 1.60
N ASP A 148 -0.24 -1.83 1.53
CA ASP A 148 -1.15 -1.49 2.63
C ASP A 148 -2.17 -2.61 2.87
N GLU A 149 -2.71 -3.24 1.83
CA GLU A 149 -3.58 -4.41 1.94
C GLU A 149 -2.85 -5.60 2.57
N MET A 150 -1.61 -5.87 2.16
CA MET A 150 -0.79 -6.92 2.76
C MET A 150 -0.50 -6.62 4.23
N ALA A 151 -0.25 -5.36 4.58
CA ALA A 151 -0.07 -4.93 5.96
C ALA A 151 -1.35 -5.12 6.79
N ARG A 152 -2.54 -4.79 6.23
CA ARG A 152 -3.83 -5.05 6.88
C ARG A 152 -4.05 -6.55 7.11
N ARG A 153 -3.82 -7.39 6.10
CA ARG A 153 -3.92 -8.86 6.22
C ARG A 153 -2.96 -9.41 7.27
N LEU A 154 -1.74 -8.85 7.35
CA LEU A 154 -0.78 -9.22 8.39
C LEU A 154 -1.30 -8.86 9.78
N GLU A 155 -1.89 -7.68 9.95
CA GLU A 155 -2.46 -7.26 11.24
C GLU A 155 -3.70 -8.09 11.62
N GLU A 156 -4.58 -8.39 10.67
CA GLU A 156 -5.71 -9.30 10.83
C GLU A 156 -5.24 -10.72 11.23
N SER A 157 -4.19 -11.24 10.58
CA SER A 157 -3.61 -12.54 10.96
C SER A 157 -2.93 -12.52 12.32
N ARG A 158 -2.33 -11.39 12.75
CA ARG A 158 -1.79 -11.23 14.11
C ARG A 158 -2.90 -11.23 15.16
N GLN A 159 -4.01 -10.56 14.88
CA GLN A 159 -5.20 -10.56 15.74
C GLN A 159 -5.84 -11.96 15.79
N THR A 160 -5.84 -12.67 14.65
CA THR A 160 -6.37 -14.03 14.50
C THR A 160 -5.41 -15.09 15.01
N ARG A 161 -4.12 -14.80 15.20
CA ARG A 161 -3.07 -15.74 15.70
C ARG A 161 -3.41 -16.36 17.06
N GLY A 162 -4.34 -15.77 17.81
CA GLY A 162 -4.89 -16.35 19.04
C GLY A 162 -5.89 -17.50 18.81
N GLN A 163 -6.48 -17.58 17.62
CA GLN A 163 -7.26 -18.72 17.14
C GLN A 163 -6.40 -19.51 16.17
N ALA A 164 -5.95 -20.69 16.61
CA ALA A 164 -5.23 -21.62 15.74
C ALA A 164 -6.09 -21.91 14.49
N GLU A 165 -5.59 -21.50 13.33
CA GLU A 165 -6.20 -21.77 12.03
C GLU A 165 -6.42 -23.30 11.92
N PRO A 166 -7.64 -23.77 11.62
CA PRO A 166 -7.90 -25.20 11.51
C PRO A 166 -6.94 -25.82 10.48
N LEU A 167 -6.25 -26.89 10.88
CA LEU A 167 -5.30 -27.65 10.04
C LEU A 167 -5.90 -28.14 8.70
N SER A 168 -7.22 -28.04 8.51
CA SER A 168 -7.94 -28.34 7.28
C SER A 168 -7.61 -27.42 6.11
N ASP A 169 -7.15 -26.19 6.34
CA ASP A 169 -6.91 -25.21 5.28
C ASP A 169 -5.53 -25.34 4.62
N LEU A 170 -4.66 -26.18 5.20
CA LEU A 170 -3.40 -26.57 4.58
C LEU A 170 -3.68 -27.57 3.46
N GLN A 171 -4.05 -27.06 2.27
CA GLN A 171 -4.06 -27.79 1.00
C GLN A 171 -2.63 -28.18 0.58
N THR A 172 -1.95 -28.92 1.44
CA THR A 172 -0.64 -29.49 1.20
C THR A 172 -0.81 -30.86 0.56
N SER A 173 0.15 -31.27 -0.25
CA SER A 173 0.17 -32.62 -0.84
C SER A 173 0.14 -33.74 0.20
N GLN A 174 0.47 -33.42 1.46
CA GLN A 174 0.47 -34.33 2.60
C GLN A 174 -0.71 -34.15 3.55
N ALA A 175 -1.75 -33.38 3.17
CA ALA A 175 -2.91 -33.12 4.02
C ALA A 175 -3.55 -34.41 4.56
N HIS A 176 -3.60 -35.47 3.74
CA HIS A 176 -4.10 -36.78 4.18
C HIS A 176 -3.27 -37.38 5.33
N VAL A 177 -1.94 -37.31 5.26
CA VAL A 177 -1.04 -37.81 6.32
C VAL A 177 -1.21 -36.99 7.59
N LEU A 178 -1.27 -35.67 7.48
CA LEU A 178 -1.45 -34.76 8.61
C LEU A 178 -2.81 -34.93 9.28
N SER A 179 -3.86 -35.20 8.50
CA SER A 179 -5.22 -35.48 9.01
C SER A 179 -5.33 -36.82 9.75
N THR A 180 -4.41 -37.75 9.49
CA THR A 180 -4.37 -39.08 10.11
C THR A 180 -3.53 -39.11 11.39
N LYS A 181 -3.18 -37.96 11.96
CA LYS A 181 -2.38 -37.88 13.18
C LYS A 181 -3.14 -38.50 14.37
N PRO A 182 -2.63 -39.56 15.01
CA PRO A 182 -3.28 -40.17 16.17
C PRO A 182 -3.21 -39.25 17.39
N ASN A 183 -4.17 -39.42 18.31
CA ASN A 183 -4.20 -38.68 19.55
C ASN A 183 -3.27 -39.30 20.60
N TYR A 184 -2.02 -38.87 20.61
CA TYR A 184 -1.01 -39.36 21.56
C TYR A 184 -1.37 -39.08 23.03
N GLN A 185 -2.12 -38.01 23.31
CA GLN A 185 -2.53 -37.70 24.68
C GLN A 185 -3.49 -38.77 25.22
N GLN A 186 -4.47 -39.16 24.41
CA GLN A 186 -5.40 -40.22 24.78
C GLN A 186 -4.67 -41.55 25.02
N ILE A 187 -3.68 -41.89 24.19
CA ILE A 187 -2.88 -43.11 24.36
C ILE A 187 -2.11 -43.07 25.70
N LEU A 188 -1.52 -41.94 26.06
CA LEU A 188 -0.83 -41.77 27.34
C LEU A 188 -1.81 -41.84 28.53
N ASP A 189 -2.99 -41.24 28.40
CA ASP A 189 -4.04 -41.29 29.43
C ASP A 189 -4.53 -42.73 29.64
N GLU A 190 -4.71 -43.49 28.56
CA GLU A 190 -5.05 -44.92 28.59
C GLU A 190 -3.95 -45.73 29.30
N GLN A 191 -2.67 -45.47 29.02
CA GLN A 191 -1.56 -46.10 29.74
C GLN A 191 -1.56 -45.75 31.23
N GLY A 192 -1.89 -44.51 31.59
CA GLY A 192 -2.06 -44.10 32.98
C GLY A 192 -3.14 -44.89 33.71
N GLN A 193 -4.25 -45.23 33.04
CA GLN A 193 -5.30 -46.08 33.61
C GLN A 193 -4.82 -47.53 33.82
N VAL A 194 -4.08 -48.08 32.85
CA VAL A 194 -3.51 -49.43 32.96
C VAL A 194 -2.54 -49.53 34.13
N LEU A 195 -1.70 -48.51 34.36
CA LEU A 195 -0.77 -48.48 35.50
C LEU A 195 -1.51 -48.49 36.85
N ARG A 196 -2.59 -47.71 36.99
CA ARG A 196 -3.41 -47.73 38.21
C ARG A 196 -4.07 -49.10 38.45
N PHE A 197 -4.51 -49.76 37.38
CA PHE A 197 -5.05 -51.12 37.50
C PHE A 197 -3.97 -52.12 37.95
N LEU A 198 -2.77 -52.02 37.39
CA LEU A 198 -1.64 -52.87 37.78
C LEU A 198 -1.25 -52.66 39.25
N GLU A 199 -1.22 -51.41 39.71
CA GLU A 199 -0.97 -51.06 41.12
C GLU A 199 -2.00 -51.72 42.05
N LEU A 200 -3.29 -51.62 41.72
CA LEU A 200 -4.35 -52.27 42.50
C LEU A 200 -4.18 -53.79 42.57
N VAL A 201 -3.85 -54.45 41.45
CA VAL A 201 -3.63 -55.90 41.42
C VAL A 201 -2.42 -56.29 42.29
N LEU A 202 -1.36 -55.48 42.29
CA LEU A 202 -0.18 -55.72 43.11
C LEU A 202 -0.50 -55.56 44.61
N ASP A 203 -1.30 -54.56 44.98
CA ASP A 203 -1.75 -54.35 46.36
C ASP A 203 -2.60 -55.52 46.87
N GLU A 204 -3.54 -56.00 46.07
CA GLU A 204 -4.37 -57.17 46.39
C GLU A 204 -3.53 -58.44 46.55
N LEU A 205 -2.56 -58.67 45.65
CA LEU A 205 -1.62 -59.79 45.76
C LEU A 205 -0.77 -59.69 47.03
N GLN A 206 -0.29 -58.48 47.37
CA GLN A 206 0.45 -58.26 48.60
C GLN A 206 -0.41 -58.52 49.84
N GLN A 207 -1.67 -58.12 49.84
CA GLN A 207 -2.60 -58.37 50.94
C GLN A 207 -2.89 -59.87 51.10
N ALA A 208 -3.14 -60.58 50.00
CA ALA A 208 -3.32 -62.04 50.01
C ALA A 208 -2.08 -62.76 50.58
N MET A 209 -0.87 -62.31 50.22
CA MET A 209 0.37 -62.86 50.76
C MET A 209 0.51 -62.65 52.27
N LYS A 210 0.17 -61.45 52.79
CA LYS A 210 0.18 -61.16 54.23
C LYS A 210 -0.82 -62.05 54.99
N LEU A 211 -2.01 -62.28 54.43
CA LEU A 211 -2.99 -63.20 55.00
C LEU A 211 -2.47 -64.64 55.04
N LEU A 212 -1.87 -65.11 53.95
CA LEU A 212 -1.29 -66.46 53.91
C LEU A 212 -0.14 -66.60 54.91
N GLN A 213 0.69 -65.57 55.06
CA GLN A 213 1.80 -65.57 56.01
C GLN A 213 1.30 -65.60 57.45
N SER A 214 0.31 -64.77 57.82
CA SER A 214 -0.30 -64.80 59.16
C SER A 214 -0.97 -66.14 59.46
N PHE A 215 -1.73 -66.70 58.52
CA PHE A 215 -2.30 -68.04 58.66
C PHE A 215 -1.22 -69.13 58.85
N SER A 216 -0.10 -69.04 58.12
CA SER A 216 1.04 -69.94 58.29
C SER A 216 1.67 -69.82 59.66
N GLU A 217 1.87 -68.59 60.14
CA GLU A 217 2.40 -68.28 61.48
C GLU A 217 1.49 -68.85 62.56
N ASP A 218 0.18 -68.59 62.48
CA ASP A 218 -0.84 -69.07 63.42
C ASP A 218 -0.90 -70.60 63.44
N SER A 219 -0.86 -71.23 62.26
CA SER A 219 -0.83 -72.69 62.12
C SER A 219 0.42 -73.28 62.78
N ARG A 220 1.60 -72.66 62.56
CA ARG A 220 2.85 -73.08 63.20
C ARG A 220 2.78 -72.93 64.72
N GLN A 221 2.27 -71.80 65.21
CA GLN A 221 2.11 -71.55 66.65
C GLN A 221 1.12 -72.54 67.29
N TYR A 222 -0.01 -72.80 66.64
CA TYR A 222 -1.01 -73.76 67.10
C TYR A 222 -0.45 -75.19 67.17
N LEU A 223 0.20 -75.65 66.10
CA LEU A 223 0.86 -76.96 66.06
C LEU A 223 1.95 -77.07 67.12
N ARG A 224 2.74 -76.01 67.33
CA ARG A 224 3.76 -75.96 68.38
C ARG A 224 3.13 -76.12 69.77
N ARG A 225 2.07 -75.37 70.08
CA ARG A 225 1.34 -75.50 71.36
C ARG A 225 0.76 -76.89 71.56
N LEU A 226 0.15 -77.49 70.53
CA LEU A 226 -0.33 -78.86 70.58
C LEU A 226 0.81 -79.85 70.83
N SER A 227 1.95 -79.67 70.17
CA SER A 227 3.12 -80.52 70.38
C SER A 227 3.69 -80.40 71.80
N GLU A 228 3.73 -79.17 72.35
CA GLU A 228 4.16 -78.90 73.73
C GLU A 228 3.18 -79.49 74.75
N GLN A 229 1.87 -79.37 74.53
CA GLN A 229 0.83 -79.99 75.36
C GLN A 229 0.88 -81.52 75.31
N LEU A 230 1.08 -82.09 74.13
CA LEU A 230 1.25 -83.52 73.95
C LEU A 230 2.51 -83.97 74.69
N ALA A 231 3.64 -83.27 74.54
CA ALA A 231 4.88 -83.59 75.24
C ALA A 231 4.75 -83.45 76.77
N ALA A 232 4.04 -82.44 77.27
CA ALA A 232 3.74 -82.28 78.68
C ALA A 232 2.83 -83.40 79.21
N ARG A 233 1.92 -83.95 78.40
CA ARG A 233 1.02 -85.05 78.83
C ARG A 233 1.63 -86.44 78.68
N SER A 234 2.41 -86.69 77.64
CA SER A 234 2.99 -87.99 77.36
C SER A 234 4.39 -88.12 77.93
N PHE A 235 5.27 -87.15 77.68
CA PHE A 235 6.69 -87.26 77.99
C PHE A 235 7.02 -86.76 79.40
N GLN A 236 6.45 -85.67 79.94
CA GLN A 236 6.75 -85.24 81.33
C GLN A 236 6.40 -86.28 82.41
N PRO A 237 5.27 -87.02 82.37
CA PRO A 237 5.02 -88.11 83.31
C PRO A 237 6.00 -89.27 83.12
N LEU A 238 6.46 -89.49 81.89
CA LEU A 238 7.51 -90.45 81.55
C LEU A 238 8.91 -90.01 81.99
N GLU A 239 9.20 -88.70 82.02
CA GLU A 239 10.45 -88.14 82.55
C GLU A 239 10.55 -88.36 84.05
N ASN A 240 9.42 -88.28 84.76
CA ASN A 240 9.28 -88.50 86.20
C ASN A 240 8.91 -89.94 86.58
N SER A 241 8.72 -90.83 85.60
CA SER A 241 8.40 -92.24 85.80
C SER A 241 9.65 -93.03 86.18
N PRO A 242 9.56 -94.03 87.08
CA PRO A 242 10.68 -94.91 87.44
C PRO A 242 11.30 -95.64 86.23
N VAL A 243 10.60 -95.73 85.10
CA VAL A 243 11.12 -96.32 83.85
C VAL A 243 12.28 -95.51 83.26
N ARG A 244 12.34 -94.19 83.46
CA ARG A 244 13.52 -93.39 83.06
C ARG A 244 14.72 -93.59 83.97
N LYS A 245 14.50 -93.89 85.26
CA LYS A 245 15.60 -94.32 86.14
C LYS A 245 16.16 -95.67 85.70
N LEU A 246 15.36 -96.55 85.08
CA LEU A 246 15.85 -97.79 84.47
C LEU A 246 16.64 -97.54 83.17
N LEU A 247 16.22 -96.59 82.34
CA LEU A 247 16.96 -96.22 81.11
C LEU A 247 18.24 -95.40 81.40
N GLY A 248 18.22 -94.53 82.42
CA GLY A 248 19.37 -93.70 82.84
C GLY A 248 20.33 -94.39 83.81
N ALA A 249 19.88 -95.41 84.56
CA ALA A 249 20.74 -96.29 85.35
C ALA A 249 21.26 -97.50 84.57
N LEU A 250 21.04 -97.54 83.24
CA LEU A 250 21.79 -98.42 82.37
C LEU A 250 23.21 -97.82 82.23
N PRO A 251 24.28 -98.55 82.58
CA PRO A 251 25.63 -97.99 82.57
C PRO A 251 25.98 -97.45 81.19
N ARG A 252 26.47 -96.21 81.13
CA ARG A 252 27.35 -95.75 80.06
C ARG A 252 28.43 -96.81 79.90
N LYS A 253 28.31 -97.67 78.89
CA LYS A 253 29.45 -98.38 78.36
C LYS A 253 30.32 -97.35 77.68
N MET A 254 31.41 -97.04 78.37
CA MET A 254 32.72 -96.66 77.85
C MET A 254 32.83 -96.83 76.33
N THR A 255 33.00 -95.70 75.64
CA THR A 255 33.95 -95.61 74.53
C THR A 255 35.30 -96.19 74.97
N PRO A 256 35.99 -96.94 74.11
CA PRO A 256 37.33 -96.48 73.72
C PRO A 256 37.74 -96.94 72.29
N PRO A 257 38.90 -96.53 71.76
CA PRO A 257 39.66 -95.29 71.91
C PRO A 257 39.91 -94.63 70.54
N GLU A 258 40.64 -93.51 70.53
CA GLU A 258 41.20 -92.89 69.34
C GLU A 258 42.01 -93.87 68.47
N GLY A 259 41.86 -93.66 67.16
CA GLY A 259 42.67 -94.14 66.04
C GLY A 259 42.28 -93.35 64.81
#